data_AF-A0A5B9WAD7-F1
#
_entry.id   AF-A0A5B9WAD7-F1
#
_cell.length_a   1.000
_cell.length_b   1.000
_cell.length_c   1.000
_cell.angle_alpha   90.00
_cell.angle_beta   90.00
_cell.angle_gamma   90.00
#
_symmetry.space_group_name_H-M   'P 1'
#
loop_
_entity.id
_entity.type
_entity.pdbx_description
1 polymer ?
#
loop_
_entity_poly.entity_id
_entity_poly.type
_entity_poly.pdbx_seq_one_letter_code
_entity_poly.pdbx_strand_id
1 'polypeptide(L)'
;MSYRIPLTLALLAIQASVYGQPYVFIGPGSTAQGDYLRGLGVAAYGVGQGDVFEAQAEGIRLDNAIRFNEYVASVLKNENSENARHRAEMLRKAKENYDTRLKQLLESPDARDVARGNALNVLLEELNSPAIHPSTHRYVEVPLSIDEVRRIPFSLPRKGVKGFSMQRLTVKKRINWPLAFQDNQFERDRKRYHDALDHLLELHVQGAAQMEALDRLKSAVAALSDHLDAAFAGRETDRQFIEGRAKIRDLNDIIEMMKAHKIQLALVDLDHYDGRTVNDLREFMRRHNLQFAVPETPEEKQLFPDLYARLKIHLEKAKGGADGPIRD
;
A
#
# COMPACT_ATOMS: atom_id res chain seq x y z
N MET A 1 -12.74 -21.30 -45.34
CA MET A 1 -14.14 -20.93 -45.65
C MET A 1 -14.24 -19.42 -45.59
N SER A 2 -14.23 -18.79 -46.77
CA SER A 2 -14.33 -17.35 -46.96
C SER A 2 -15.76 -16.88 -46.76
N TYR A 3 -15.98 -15.88 -45.90
CA TYR A 3 -17.20 -15.06 -45.98
C TYR A 3 -16.86 -13.76 -46.69
N ARG A 4 -17.18 -13.74 -47.99
CA ARG A 4 -17.23 -12.55 -48.83
C ARG A 4 -18.45 -11.74 -48.42
N ILE A 5 -18.25 -10.53 -47.91
CA ILE A 5 -19.32 -9.53 -47.80
C ILE A 5 -19.48 -8.93 -49.20
N PRO A 6 -20.61 -9.12 -49.90
CA PRO A 6 -20.81 -8.50 -51.19
C PRO A 6 -21.03 -7.00 -50.99
N LEU A 7 -20.02 -6.24 -51.38
CA LEU A 7 -20.05 -4.81 -51.67
C LEU A 7 -21.10 -4.58 -52.78
N THR A 8 -22.38 -4.58 -52.43
CA THR A 8 -23.44 -4.14 -53.32
C THR A 8 -23.48 -2.63 -53.18
N LEU A 9 -22.72 -1.97 -54.06
CA LEU A 9 -22.97 -0.61 -54.51
C LEU A 9 -24.49 -0.46 -54.70
N ALA A 10 -25.15 0.21 -53.74
CA ALA A 10 -26.37 0.90 -54.07
C ALA A 10 -25.96 2.02 -55.00
N LEU A 11 -26.01 1.73 -56.30
CA LEU A 11 -26.20 2.72 -57.35
C LEU A 11 -27.37 3.59 -56.87
N LEU A 12 -27.06 4.72 -56.24
CA LEU A 12 -27.98 5.84 -56.21
C LEU A 12 -27.97 6.34 -57.64
N ALA A 13 -28.76 5.66 -58.47
CA ALA A 13 -29.23 6.21 -59.71
C ALA A 13 -29.89 7.53 -59.31
N ILE A 14 -29.19 8.62 -59.59
CA ILE A 14 -29.81 9.91 -59.83
C ILE A 14 -30.68 9.66 -61.07
N GLN A 15 -31.81 8.99 -60.88
CA GLN A 15 -32.95 9.24 -61.73
C GLN A 15 -33.26 10.70 -61.43
N ALA A 16 -32.70 11.57 -62.28
CA ALA A 16 -33.24 12.88 -62.51
C ALA A 16 -34.69 12.63 -62.90
N SER A 17 -35.55 12.55 -61.89
CA SER A 17 -36.96 12.71 -62.07
C SER A 17 -37.08 14.07 -62.71
N VAL A 18 -37.32 14.06 -64.02
CA VAL A 18 -37.83 15.19 -64.79
C VAL A 18 -39.20 15.47 -64.19
N TYR A 19 -39.22 16.01 -62.97
CA TYR A 19 -40.39 16.62 -62.39
C TYR A 19 -40.61 17.85 -63.25
N GLY A 20 -41.67 17.74 -64.06
CA GLY A 20 -42.05 18.72 -65.05
C GLY A 20 -41.87 20.11 -64.48
N GLN A 21 -41.00 20.87 -65.15
CA GLN A 21 -41.15 22.32 -65.15
C GLN A 21 -42.64 22.58 -65.37
N PRO A 22 -43.35 23.29 -64.48
CA PRO A 22 -44.70 23.69 -64.80
C PRO A 22 -44.58 24.47 -66.10
N TYR A 23 -45.16 23.93 -67.18
CA TYR A 23 -45.24 24.64 -68.45
C TYR A 23 -45.93 25.96 -68.14
N VAL A 24 -45.15 27.04 -68.09
CA VAL A 24 -45.69 28.39 -67.98
C VAL A 24 -46.29 28.68 -69.36
N PHE A 25 -47.56 28.31 -69.52
CA PHE A 25 -48.33 28.66 -70.70
C PHE A 25 -48.57 30.17 -70.70
N ILE A 26 -47.79 30.89 -71.50
CA ILE A 26 -48.04 32.28 -71.87
C ILE A 26 -49.00 32.25 -73.05
N GLY A 27 -50.30 32.17 -72.75
CA GLY A 27 -51.35 32.30 -73.76
C GLY A 27 -51.57 33.77 -74.12
N PRO A 28 -51.94 34.11 -75.36
CA PRO A 28 -52.28 35.47 -75.75
C PRO A 28 -53.48 35.93 -74.91
N GLY A 29 -53.23 36.84 -73.96
CA GLY A 29 -54.19 37.30 -72.96
C GLY A 29 -53.67 37.35 -71.52
N SER A 30 -52.42 36.95 -71.25
CA SER A 30 -51.82 37.16 -69.93
C SER A 30 -51.51 38.64 -69.69
N THR A 31 -51.97 39.16 -68.54
CA THR A 31 -51.57 40.49 -68.07
C THR A 31 -50.23 40.37 -67.35
N ALA A 32 -49.42 41.42 -67.37
CA ALA A 32 -48.15 41.46 -66.63
C ALA A 32 -48.34 41.10 -65.15
N GLN A 33 -49.49 41.47 -64.57
CA GLN A 33 -49.89 41.10 -63.21
C GLN A 33 -50.15 39.60 -63.03
N GLY A 34 -50.76 38.92 -64.01
CA GLY A 34 -51.03 37.48 -63.94
C GLY A 34 -49.77 36.62 -64.05
N ASP A 35 -48.83 36.99 -64.92
CA ASP A 35 -47.55 36.30 -65.06
C ASP A 35 -46.64 36.53 -63.83
N TYR A 36 -46.69 37.73 -63.23
CA TYR A 36 -46.05 38.03 -61.95
C TYR A 36 -46.58 37.14 -60.81
N LEU A 37 -47.91 37.01 -60.67
CA LEU A 37 -48.53 36.16 -59.64
C LEU A 37 -48.20 34.67 -59.85
N ARG A 38 -48.10 34.20 -61.09
CA ARG A 38 -47.69 32.82 -61.38
C ARG A 38 -46.22 32.58 -61.05
N GLY A 39 -45.35 33.54 -61.34
CA GLY A 39 -43.94 33.52 -60.93
C GLY A 39 -43.78 33.49 -59.41
N LEU A 40 -44.56 34.28 -58.68
CA LEU A 40 -44.63 34.24 -57.22
C LEU A 40 -45.14 32.88 -56.70
N GLY A 41 -46.11 32.27 -57.37
CA GLY A 41 -46.60 30.93 -57.03
C GLY A 41 -45.55 29.83 -57.18
N VAL A 42 -44.77 29.85 -58.28
CA VAL A 42 -43.65 28.91 -58.49
C VAL A 42 -42.54 29.14 -57.47
N ALA A 43 -42.22 30.40 -57.16
CA ALA A 43 -41.24 30.75 -56.13
C ALA A 43 -41.70 30.27 -54.74
N ALA A 44 -42.96 30.50 -54.36
CA ALA A 44 -43.53 30.05 -53.09
C ALA A 44 -43.56 28.51 -52.99
N TYR A 45 -43.87 27.81 -54.09
CA TYR A 45 -43.80 26.35 -54.15
C TYR A 45 -42.35 25.84 -53.98
N GLY A 46 -41.38 26.51 -54.60
CA GLY A 46 -39.95 26.20 -54.45
C GLY A 46 -39.45 26.40 -53.01
N VAL A 47 -39.90 27.47 -52.34
CA VAL A 47 -39.63 27.68 -50.91
C VAL A 47 -40.24 26.56 -50.07
N GLY A 48 -41.52 26.21 -50.29
CA GLY A 48 -42.16 25.13 -49.56
C GLY A 48 -41.52 23.75 -49.77
N GLN A 49 -41.02 23.45 -50.98
CA GLN A 49 -40.21 22.24 -51.21
C GLN A 49 -38.86 22.30 -50.47
N GLY A 50 -38.22 23.47 -50.45
CA GLY A 50 -37.00 23.70 -49.68
C GLY A 50 -37.18 23.39 -48.20
N ASP A 51 -38.25 23.91 -47.58
CA ASP A 51 -38.58 23.67 -46.17
C ASP A 51 -38.82 22.18 -45.88
N VAL A 52 -39.47 21.45 -46.81
CA VAL A 52 -39.68 19.99 -46.67
C VAL A 52 -38.36 19.23 -46.74
N PHE A 53 -37.47 19.57 -47.67
CA PHE A 53 -36.16 18.93 -47.78
C PHE A 53 -35.27 19.25 -46.59
N GLU A 54 -35.34 20.48 -46.06
CA GLU A 54 -34.63 20.87 -44.85
C GLU A 54 -35.13 20.08 -43.64
N ALA A 55 -36.45 20.01 -43.42
CA ALA A 55 -37.04 19.21 -42.34
C ALA A 55 -36.71 17.72 -42.46
N GLN A 56 -36.69 17.15 -43.68
CA GLN A 56 -36.25 15.77 -43.91
C GLN A 56 -34.76 15.59 -43.58
N ALA A 57 -33.91 16.54 -43.98
CA ALA A 57 -32.48 16.49 -43.69
C ALA A 57 -32.21 16.62 -42.18
N GLU A 58 -32.93 17.50 -41.46
CA GLU A 58 -32.87 17.61 -40.01
C GLU A 58 -33.33 16.35 -39.31
N GLY A 59 -34.43 15.72 -39.78
CA GLY A 59 -34.90 14.43 -39.27
C GLY A 59 -33.84 13.34 -39.39
N ILE A 60 -33.18 13.24 -40.55
CA ILE A 60 -32.08 12.28 -40.78
C ILE A 60 -30.88 12.59 -39.87
N ARG A 61 -30.52 13.87 -39.71
CA ARG A 61 -29.41 14.27 -38.82
C ARG A 61 -29.71 13.92 -37.36
N LEU A 62 -30.93 14.18 -36.91
CA LEU A 62 -31.37 13.87 -35.54
C LEU A 62 -31.36 12.36 -35.30
N ASP A 63 -31.91 11.55 -36.22
CA ASP A 63 -31.90 10.08 -36.11
C ASP A 63 -30.45 9.54 -36.08
N ASN A 64 -29.56 10.04 -36.94
CA ASN A 64 -28.15 9.67 -36.90
C ASN A 64 -27.47 10.05 -35.58
N ALA A 65 -27.77 11.22 -35.02
CA ALA A 65 -27.24 11.65 -33.73
C ALA A 65 -27.74 10.76 -32.58
N ILE A 66 -29.03 10.40 -32.58
CA ILE A 66 -29.61 9.48 -31.60
C ILE A 66 -28.93 8.12 -31.68
N ARG A 67 -28.85 7.52 -32.88
CA ARG A 67 -28.21 6.21 -33.08
C ARG A 67 -26.74 6.20 -32.67
N PHE A 68 -26.01 7.28 -32.96
CA PHE A 68 -24.62 7.40 -32.55
C PHE A 68 -24.49 7.47 -31.02
N ASN A 69 -25.33 8.27 -30.35
CA ASN A 69 -25.33 8.36 -28.89
C ASN A 69 -25.69 7.01 -28.24
N GLU A 70 -26.69 6.31 -28.76
CA GLU A 70 -27.07 4.98 -28.30
C GLU A 70 -25.93 3.96 -28.48
N TYR A 71 -25.26 4.00 -29.64
CA TYR A 71 -24.09 3.17 -29.90
C TYR A 71 -22.96 3.44 -28.89
N VAL A 72 -22.57 4.70 -28.70
CA VAL A 72 -21.52 5.08 -27.74
C VAL A 72 -21.91 4.65 -26.32
N ALA A 73 -23.15 4.88 -25.90
CA ALA A 73 -23.63 4.45 -24.59
C ALA A 73 -23.56 2.92 -24.42
N SER A 74 -23.90 2.16 -25.47
CA SER A 74 -23.83 0.69 -25.45
C SER A 74 -22.39 0.18 -25.33
N VAL A 75 -21.44 0.81 -26.03
CA VAL A 75 -20.00 0.48 -25.95
C VAL A 75 -19.47 0.76 -24.55
N LEU A 76 -19.72 1.96 -24.01
CA LEU A 76 -19.28 2.32 -22.65
C LEU A 76 -19.90 1.41 -21.58
N LYS A 77 -21.17 1.02 -21.74
CA LYS A 77 -21.82 0.07 -20.83
C LYS A 77 -21.16 -1.30 -20.89
N ASN A 78 -20.81 -1.79 -22.09
CA ASN A 78 -20.14 -3.07 -22.25
C ASN A 78 -18.72 -3.04 -21.65
N GLU A 79 -17.92 -2.03 -21.98
CA GLU A 79 -16.56 -1.87 -21.42
C GLU A 79 -16.58 -1.76 -19.90
N ASN A 80 -17.51 -0.98 -19.33
CA ASN A 80 -17.64 -0.88 -17.88
C ASN A 80 -18.03 -2.20 -17.23
N SER A 81 -18.91 -2.98 -17.87
CA SER A 81 -19.29 -4.32 -17.42
C SER A 81 -18.11 -5.29 -17.47
N GLU A 82 -17.36 -5.31 -18.57
CA GLU A 82 -16.16 -6.16 -18.73
C GLU A 82 -15.08 -5.77 -17.73
N ASN A 83 -14.78 -4.48 -17.58
CA ASN A 83 -13.82 -3.98 -16.60
C ASN A 83 -14.25 -4.30 -15.16
N ALA A 84 -15.55 -4.19 -14.85
CA ALA A 84 -16.07 -4.58 -13.55
C ALA A 84 -15.89 -6.09 -13.29
N ARG A 85 -16.18 -6.94 -14.28
CA ARG A 85 -15.98 -8.40 -14.20
C ARG A 85 -14.50 -8.75 -14.01
N HIS A 86 -13.61 -8.15 -14.80
CA HIS A 86 -12.17 -8.37 -14.67
C HIS A 86 -11.64 -7.93 -13.30
N ARG A 87 -12.05 -6.76 -12.80
CA ARG A 87 -11.69 -6.33 -11.44
C ARG A 87 -12.21 -7.28 -10.37
N ALA A 88 -13.46 -7.73 -10.48
CA ALA A 88 -14.04 -8.69 -9.54
C ALA A 88 -13.30 -10.03 -9.56
N GLU A 89 -12.93 -10.53 -10.75
CA GLU A 89 -12.15 -11.77 -10.88
C GLU A 89 -10.74 -11.62 -10.31
N MET A 90 -10.07 -10.50 -10.56
CA MET A 90 -8.75 -10.21 -9.99
C MET A 90 -8.80 -10.14 -8.47
N LEU A 91 -9.81 -9.47 -7.89
CA LEU A 91 -10.02 -9.43 -6.45
C LEU A 91 -10.31 -10.81 -5.87
N ARG A 92 -11.12 -11.62 -6.56
CA ARG A 92 -11.42 -13.00 -6.14
C ARG A 92 -10.15 -13.85 -6.12
N LYS A 93 -9.37 -13.86 -7.22
CA LYS A 93 -8.10 -14.60 -7.29
C LYS A 93 -7.09 -14.12 -6.23
N ALA A 94 -7.00 -12.80 -6.03
CA ALA A 94 -6.13 -12.23 -5.00
C ALA A 94 -6.54 -12.71 -3.59
N LYS A 95 -7.84 -12.74 -3.30
CA LYS A 95 -8.37 -13.27 -2.05
C LYS A 95 -8.11 -14.76 -1.89
N GLU A 96 -8.40 -15.58 -2.91
CA GLU A 96 -8.14 -17.03 -2.89
C GLU A 96 -6.65 -17.33 -2.64
N ASN A 97 -5.75 -16.61 -3.32
CA ASN A 97 -4.31 -16.74 -3.12
C ASN A 97 -3.87 -16.31 -1.71
N TYR A 98 -4.44 -15.22 -1.20
CA TYR A 98 -4.19 -14.74 0.15
C TYR A 98 -4.64 -15.76 1.20
N ASP A 99 -5.88 -16.26 1.10
CA ASP A 99 -6.44 -17.26 2.00
C ASP A 99 -5.62 -18.57 1.97
N THR A 100 -5.21 -19.01 0.78
CA THR A 100 -4.33 -20.18 0.62
C THR A 100 -2.98 -19.97 1.30
N ARG A 101 -2.36 -18.80 1.11
CA ARG A 101 -1.06 -18.49 1.73
C ARG A 101 -1.18 -18.36 3.25
N LEU A 102 -2.25 -17.76 3.74
CA LEU A 102 -2.56 -17.65 5.16
C LEU A 102 -2.69 -19.04 5.81
N LYS A 103 -3.44 -19.94 5.17
CA LYS A 103 -3.58 -21.33 5.61
C LYS A 103 -2.24 -22.05 5.68
N GLN A 104 -1.39 -21.90 4.64
CA GLN A 104 -0.05 -22.47 4.64
C GLN A 104 0.80 -21.93 5.81
N LEU A 105 0.76 -20.63 6.09
CA LEU A 105 1.52 -20.00 7.18
C LEU A 105 1.07 -20.46 8.57
N LEU A 106 -0.22 -20.80 8.74
CA LEU A 106 -0.78 -21.32 9.99
C LEU A 106 -0.48 -22.80 10.20
N GLU A 107 -0.66 -23.63 9.16
CA GLU A 107 -0.60 -25.09 9.28
C GLU A 107 0.83 -25.62 9.16
N SER A 108 1.60 -25.12 8.21
CA SER A 108 2.94 -25.64 7.87
C SER A 108 3.83 -24.56 7.25
N PRO A 109 4.27 -23.55 8.04
CA PRO A 109 5.13 -22.51 7.52
C PRO A 109 6.51 -23.04 7.15
N ASP A 110 7.08 -22.50 6.07
CA ASP A 110 8.45 -22.83 5.69
C ASP A 110 9.44 -22.24 6.70
N ALA A 111 10.63 -22.84 6.83
CA ALA A 111 11.69 -22.29 7.68
C ALA A 111 12.03 -20.82 7.33
N ARG A 112 11.88 -20.44 6.06
CA ARG A 112 12.06 -19.06 5.59
C ARG A 112 10.97 -18.11 6.11
N ASP A 113 9.73 -18.59 6.24
CA ASP A 113 8.62 -17.77 6.74
C ASP A 113 8.74 -17.50 8.24
N VAL A 114 9.19 -18.51 8.99
CA VAL A 114 9.55 -18.35 10.40
C VAL A 114 10.73 -17.40 10.53
N ALA A 115 11.82 -17.63 9.77
CA ALA A 115 13.02 -16.79 9.83
C ALA A 115 12.79 -15.33 9.39
N ARG A 116 11.76 -15.04 8.60
CA ARG A 116 11.41 -13.66 8.19
C ARG A 116 10.43 -12.97 9.12
N GLY A 117 9.80 -13.69 10.05
CA GLY A 117 8.76 -13.14 10.93
C GLY A 117 7.34 -13.22 10.37
N ASN A 118 7.14 -13.70 9.13
CA ASN A 118 5.82 -13.78 8.50
C ASN A 118 4.88 -14.69 9.29
N ALA A 119 5.35 -15.89 9.64
CA ALA A 119 4.56 -16.86 10.39
C ALA A 119 4.23 -16.34 11.81
N LEU A 120 5.17 -15.64 12.45
CA LEU A 120 4.95 -15.05 13.78
C LEU A 120 3.88 -13.95 13.73
N ASN A 121 3.89 -13.11 12.69
CA ASN A 121 2.87 -12.06 12.51
C ASN A 121 1.48 -12.64 12.28
N VAL A 122 1.37 -13.73 11.53
CA VAL A 122 0.12 -14.46 11.32
C VAL A 122 -0.41 -15.06 12.63
N LEU A 123 0.46 -15.69 13.43
CA LEU A 123 0.07 -16.20 14.76
C LEU A 123 -0.35 -15.06 15.69
N LEU A 124 0.33 -13.92 15.65
CA LEU A 124 -0.02 -12.74 16.43
C LEU A 124 -1.38 -12.17 16.03
N GLU A 125 -1.68 -12.15 14.73
CA GLU A 125 -3.00 -11.73 14.21
C GLU A 125 -4.10 -12.68 14.69
N GLU A 126 -3.88 -13.99 14.60
CA GLU A 126 -4.82 -15.00 15.08
C GLU A 126 -5.04 -14.90 16.61
N LEU A 127 -3.97 -14.67 17.38
CA LEU A 127 -4.03 -14.42 18.83
C LEU A 127 -4.76 -13.11 19.19
N ASN A 128 -4.88 -12.17 18.26
CA ASN A 128 -5.62 -10.93 18.45
C ASN A 128 -7.01 -10.96 17.80
N SER A 129 -7.37 -12.09 17.16
CA SER A 129 -8.67 -12.28 16.52
C SER A 129 -9.78 -12.24 17.57
N PRO A 130 -10.94 -11.62 17.25
CA PRO A 130 -12.13 -11.66 18.11
C PRO A 130 -12.63 -13.09 18.39
N ALA A 131 -12.21 -14.08 17.60
CA ALA A 131 -12.54 -15.48 17.82
C ALA A 131 -12.01 -16.02 19.15
N ILE A 132 -10.93 -15.45 19.70
CA ILE A 132 -10.39 -15.81 21.01
C ILE A 132 -10.76 -14.72 22.00
N HIS A 133 -11.58 -15.08 23.00
CA HIS A 133 -12.04 -14.11 23.99
C HIS A 133 -10.85 -13.57 24.82
N PRO A 134 -10.78 -12.25 25.11
CA PRO A 134 -9.65 -11.66 25.83
C PRO A 134 -9.31 -12.30 27.19
N SER A 135 -10.32 -12.83 27.89
CA SER A 135 -10.12 -13.53 29.17
C SER A 135 -9.34 -14.83 29.03
N THR A 136 -9.43 -15.51 27.88
CA THR A 136 -8.78 -16.80 27.66
C THR A 136 -7.26 -16.67 27.70
N HIS A 137 -6.71 -15.53 27.26
CA HIS A 137 -5.27 -15.31 27.31
C HIS A 137 -4.72 -15.14 28.74
N ARG A 138 -5.56 -14.75 29.71
CA ARG A 138 -5.13 -14.55 31.11
C ARG A 138 -4.73 -15.86 31.80
N TYR A 139 -5.28 -16.98 31.34
CA TYR A 139 -5.03 -18.30 31.93
C TYR A 139 -3.91 -19.06 31.21
N VAL A 140 -3.40 -18.52 30.10
CA VAL A 140 -2.35 -19.14 29.30
C VAL A 140 -1.02 -18.48 29.64
N GLU A 141 -0.26 -19.11 30.52
CA GLU A 141 1.09 -18.66 30.86
C GLU A 141 2.12 -19.39 29.99
N VAL A 142 2.67 -18.67 29.02
CA VAL A 142 3.85 -19.09 28.27
C VAL A 142 4.98 -18.12 28.59
N PRO A 143 6.05 -18.56 29.28
CA PRO A 143 7.09 -17.67 29.77
C PRO A 143 7.90 -17.10 28.61
N LEU A 144 8.29 -15.84 28.75
CA LEU A 144 9.16 -15.11 27.84
C LEU A 144 10.03 -14.15 28.66
N SER A 145 11.34 -14.20 28.49
CA SER A 145 12.23 -13.34 29.26
C SER A 145 12.22 -11.91 28.71
N ILE A 146 12.40 -10.94 29.60
CA ILE A 146 12.55 -9.53 29.25
C ILE A 146 13.72 -9.34 28.27
N ASP A 147 14.81 -10.06 28.52
CA ASP A 147 15.97 -10.04 27.65
C ASP A 147 15.67 -10.61 26.26
N GLU A 148 14.77 -11.58 26.09
CA GLU A 148 14.33 -12.03 24.76
C GLU A 148 13.51 -10.92 24.08
N VAL A 149 12.55 -10.32 24.78
CA VAL A 149 11.68 -9.26 24.24
C VAL A 149 12.47 -8.06 23.72
N ARG A 150 13.50 -7.63 24.46
CA ARG A 150 14.36 -6.49 24.07
C ARG A 150 15.19 -6.75 22.79
N ARG A 151 15.37 -8.02 22.40
CA ARG A 151 16.07 -8.42 21.17
C ARG A 151 15.14 -8.56 19.97
N ILE A 152 13.84 -8.65 20.19
CA ILE A 152 12.87 -8.78 19.11
C ILE A 152 12.92 -7.53 18.24
N PRO A 153 13.10 -7.65 16.92
CA PRO A 153 12.97 -6.54 16.01
C PRO A 153 11.49 -6.30 15.71
N PHE A 154 11.03 -5.08 15.99
CA PHE A 154 9.67 -4.60 15.78
C PHE A 154 9.60 -3.67 14.57
N SER A 155 8.45 -3.62 13.90
CA SER A 155 8.17 -2.68 12.81
C SER A 155 6.73 -2.20 12.83
N LEU A 156 6.45 -1.14 12.07
CA LEU A 156 5.09 -0.65 11.85
C LEU A 156 4.55 -1.15 10.50
N PRO A 157 3.34 -1.75 10.46
CA PRO A 157 2.79 -2.42 9.26
C PRO A 157 2.70 -1.54 8.00
N ARG A 158 2.47 -0.23 8.16
CA ARG A 158 2.06 0.67 7.08
C ARG A 158 3.16 1.54 6.48
N LYS A 159 4.38 1.52 7.01
CA LYS A 159 5.39 2.52 6.66
C LYS A 159 6.63 1.96 5.95
N GLY A 160 6.67 0.67 5.59
CA GLY A 160 7.84 0.05 4.93
C GLY A 160 9.13 0.21 5.75
N VAL A 161 8.96 0.30 7.07
CA VAL A 161 9.99 0.74 8.00
C VAL A 161 10.90 -0.43 8.32
N LYS A 162 12.21 -0.19 8.35
CA LYS A 162 13.18 -1.16 8.86
C LYS A 162 12.81 -1.59 10.29
N GLY A 163 13.22 -2.79 10.68
CA GLY A 163 13.01 -3.25 12.05
C GLY A 163 13.82 -2.42 13.05
N PHE A 164 13.24 -2.13 14.21
CA PHE A 164 13.96 -1.58 15.37
C PHE A 164 13.86 -2.55 16.54
N SER A 165 14.93 -2.67 17.34
CA SER A 165 14.91 -3.40 18.60
C SER A 165 15.64 -2.60 19.66
N MET A 166 15.31 -2.82 20.93
CA MET A 166 16.02 -2.12 22.02
C MET A 166 17.50 -2.51 22.03
N GLN A 167 17.83 -3.78 21.79
CA GLN A 167 19.22 -4.23 21.75
C GLN A 167 20.06 -3.51 20.67
N ARG A 168 19.48 -3.22 19.49
CA ARG A 168 20.18 -2.51 18.41
C ARG A 168 20.51 -1.06 18.79
N LEU A 169 19.65 -0.43 19.59
CA LEU A 169 19.77 0.93 20.10
C LEU A 169 20.73 1.02 21.27
N THR A 170 20.52 0.20 22.30
CA THR A 170 21.34 0.16 23.51
C THR A 170 22.56 -0.73 23.31
N VAL A 171 23.53 -0.22 22.57
CA VAL A 171 24.84 -0.87 22.36
C VAL A 171 25.74 -0.68 23.60
N LYS A 172 25.22 -0.96 24.80
CA LYS A 172 25.88 -0.65 26.09
C LYS A 172 27.19 -1.43 26.30
N LYS A 173 27.36 -2.58 25.66
CA LYS A 173 28.56 -3.43 25.79
C LYS A 173 29.53 -3.16 24.64
N ARG A 174 30.83 -3.03 24.96
CA ARG A 174 31.93 -2.90 23.98
C ARG A 174 31.88 -3.99 22.89
N ILE A 175 31.49 -5.21 23.26
CA ILE A 175 31.37 -6.37 22.37
C ILE A 175 30.32 -6.17 21.27
N ASN A 176 29.29 -5.35 21.52
CA ASN A 176 28.20 -5.11 20.57
C ASN A 176 28.55 -4.01 19.54
N TRP A 177 29.69 -3.31 19.73
CA TRP A 177 30.21 -2.36 18.74
C TRP A 177 31.04 -3.11 17.70
N PRO A 178 30.93 -2.76 16.40
CA PRO A 178 31.86 -3.23 15.37
C PRO A 178 33.32 -3.03 15.77
N LEU A 179 34.23 -3.87 15.28
CA LEU A 179 35.65 -3.84 15.67
C LEU A 179 36.26 -2.43 15.53
N ALA A 180 35.91 -1.69 14.48
CA ALA A 180 36.37 -0.32 14.28
C ALA A 180 36.09 0.59 15.49
N PHE A 181 34.92 0.44 16.11
CA PHE A 181 34.50 1.22 17.26
C PHE A 181 34.86 0.57 18.60
N GLN A 182 35.62 -0.52 18.64
CA GLN A 182 36.08 -1.09 19.92
C GLN A 182 37.35 -0.44 20.43
N ASP A 183 38.08 0.31 19.59
CA ASP A 183 39.29 1.04 19.96
C ASP A 183 38.99 2.12 21.03
N ASN A 184 39.96 2.39 21.89
CA ASN A 184 39.88 3.41 22.95
C ASN A 184 39.71 4.82 22.36
N GLN A 185 40.18 5.10 21.14
CA GLN A 185 39.98 6.41 20.50
C GLN A 185 38.50 6.80 20.36
N PHE A 186 37.61 5.81 20.19
CA PHE A 186 36.16 6.03 20.07
C PHE A 186 35.42 6.05 21.41
N GLU A 187 36.10 5.90 22.54
CA GLU A 187 35.44 5.80 23.86
C GLU A 187 34.60 7.03 24.19
N ARG A 188 35.14 8.22 23.91
CA ARG A 188 34.45 9.49 24.11
C ARG A 188 33.18 9.60 23.27
N ASP A 189 33.24 9.17 22.01
CA ASP A 189 32.11 9.28 21.09
C ASP A 189 31.05 8.22 21.37
N ARG A 190 31.47 7.00 21.73
CA ARG A 190 30.56 5.99 22.27
C ARG A 190 29.84 6.54 23.50
N LYS A 191 30.55 7.11 24.47
CA LYS A 191 29.91 7.68 25.67
C LYS A 191 28.90 8.77 25.33
N ARG A 192 29.27 9.71 24.46
CA ARG A 192 28.35 10.77 23.98
C ARG A 192 27.08 10.22 23.35
N TYR A 193 27.19 9.18 22.53
CA TYR A 193 26.03 8.50 21.95
C TYR A 193 25.13 7.91 23.04
N HIS A 194 25.69 7.21 24.03
CA HIS A 194 24.91 6.62 25.13
C HIS A 194 24.24 7.69 25.98
N ASP A 195 24.97 8.74 26.37
CA ASP A 195 24.42 9.84 27.16
C ASP A 195 23.26 10.53 26.41
N ALA A 196 23.38 10.72 25.09
CA ALA A 196 22.31 11.28 24.26
C ALA A 196 21.10 10.34 24.11
N LEU A 197 21.34 9.02 24.00
CA LEU A 197 20.27 8.03 23.92
C LEU A 197 19.52 7.90 25.26
N ASP A 198 20.24 7.79 26.37
CA ASP A 198 19.63 7.69 27.70
C ASP A 198 18.81 8.97 28.00
N HIS A 199 19.34 10.16 27.68
CA HIS A 199 18.58 11.40 27.78
C HIS A 199 17.29 11.40 26.94
N LEU A 200 17.35 10.86 25.71
CA LEU A 200 16.18 10.76 24.84
C LEU A 200 15.13 9.78 25.38
N LEU A 201 15.54 8.68 26.01
CA LEU A 201 14.65 7.69 26.62
C LEU A 201 14.03 8.18 27.94
N GLU A 202 14.78 8.96 28.73
CA GLU A 202 14.28 9.58 29.97
C GLU A 202 13.26 10.69 29.72
N LEU A 203 13.30 11.33 28.54
CA LEU A 203 12.37 12.39 28.17
C LEU A 203 10.98 11.82 27.88
N HIS A 204 10.11 11.91 28.88
CA HIS A 204 8.68 11.59 28.79
C HIS A 204 7.85 12.73 28.15
N VAL A 205 8.47 13.88 27.87
CA VAL A 205 7.77 15.12 27.51
C VAL A 205 7.54 15.21 26.00
N GLN A 206 6.27 15.29 25.60
CA GLN A 206 5.86 15.52 24.22
C GLN A 206 6.29 16.93 23.76
N GLY A 207 6.99 17.03 22.63
CA GLY A 207 7.21 18.29 21.92
C GLY A 207 8.68 18.68 21.69
N ALA A 208 8.99 19.97 21.84
CA ALA A 208 10.24 20.58 21.38
C ALA A 208 11.50 20.02 22.07
N ALA A 209 11.44 19.70 23.36
CA ALA A 209 12.56 19.11 24.10
C ALA A 209 12.98 17.74 23.55
N GLN A 210 12.02 16.99 22.98
CA GLN A 210 12.29 15.68 22.38
C GLN A 210 12.93 15.80 20.99
N MET A 211 12.55 16.83 20.21
CA MET A 211 13.22 17.13 18.94
C MET A 211 14.69 17.53 19.17
N GLU A 212 14.94 18.36 20.19
CA GLU A 212 16.31 18.73 20.57
C GLU A 212 17.14 17.51 21.02
N ALA A 213 16.55 16.61 21.81
CA ALA A 213 17.24 15.38 22.21
C ALA A 213 17.54 14.45 21.02
N LEU A 214 16.62 14.36 20.05
CA LEU A 214 16.85 13.60 18.82
C LEU A 214 17.96 14.24 17.97
N ASP A 215 18.01 15.57 17.89
CA ASP A 215 19.09 16.29 17.21
C ASP A 215 20.44 16.08 17.90
N ARG A 216 20.49 16.06 19.23
CA ARG A 216 21.70 15.70 19.98
C ARG A 216 22.17 14.28 19.68
N LEU A 217 21.25 13.32 19.64
CA LEU A 217 21.58 11.93 19.27
C LEU A 217 22.11 11.84 17.84
N LYS A 218 21.47 12.55 16.90
CA LYS A 218 21.93 12.66 15.52
C LYS A 218 23.33 13.26 15.42
N SER A 219 23.61 14.33 16.17
CA SER A 219 24.95 14.93 16.23
C SER A 219 26.00 13.98 16.80
N ALA A 220 25.64 13.15 17.79
CA ALA A 220 26.56 12.14 18.34
C ALA A 220 26.91 11.05 17.30
N VAL A 221 25.94 10.59 16.51
CA VAL A 221 26.18 9.64 15.41
C VAL A 221 26.98 10.28 14.28
N ALA A 222 26.73 11.56 13.95
CA ALA A 222 27.53 12.30 12.98
C ALA A 222 29.00 12.40 13.42
N ALA A 223 29.25 12.74 14.70
CA ALA A 223 30.61 12.78 15.25
C ALA A 223 31.31 11.41 15.19
N LEU A 224 30.60 10.31 15.47
CA LEU A 224 31.11 8.95 15.29
C LEU A 224 31.49 8.68 13.83
N SER A 225 30.68 9.15 12.87
CA SER A 225 30.96 9.03 11.44
C SER A 225 32.21 9.81 11.03
N ASP A 226 32.30 11.08 11.43
CA ASP A 226 33.42 11.94 11.07
C ASP A 226 34.74 11.39 11.66
N HIS A 227 34.70 10.89 12.90
CA HIS A 227 35.87 10.28 13.52
C HIS A 227 36.24 8.94 12.86
N LEU A 228 35.26 8.13 12.44
CA LEU A 228 35.53 6.90 11.69
C LEU A 228 36.22 7.21 10.35
N ASP A 229 35.68 8.17 9.61
CA ASP A 229 36.20 8.59 8.31
C ASP A 229 37.63 9.16 8.46
N ALA A 230 37.92 9.91 9.53
CA ALA A 230 39.26 10.39 9.84
C ALA A 230 40.24 9.27 10.24
N ALA A 231 39.82 8.32 11.09
CA ALA A 231 40.67 7.24 11.58
C ALA A 231 41.07 6.24 10.47
N PHE A 232 40.22 6.08 9.45
CA PHE A 232 40.42 5.18 8.32
C PHE A 232 40.70 5.93 7.01
N ALA A 233 41.09 7.21 7.07
CA ALA A 233 41.46 7.98 5.90
C ALA A 233 42.51 7.23 5.05
N GLY A 234 42.21 7.03 3.75
CA GLY A 234 43.06 6.26 2.83
C GLY A 234 42.95 4.73 2.94
N ARG A 235 42.06 4.20 3.80
CA ARG A 235 41.80 2.76 4.02
C ARG A 235 40.31 2.40 3.85
N GLU A 236 39.66 2.97 2.84
CA GLU A 236 38.21 2.83 2.63
C GLU A 236 37.75 1.39 2.28
N THR A 237 38.67 0.54 1.81
CA THR A 237 38.40 -0.87 1.51
C THR A 237 38.61 -1.81 2.71
N ASP A 238 39.06 -1.28 3.86
CA ASP A 238 39.24 -2.06 5.07
C ASP A 238 37.88 -2.60 5.55
N ARG A 239 37.84 -3.90 5.88
CA ARG A 239 36.66 -4.57 6.40
C ARG A 239 36.13 -3.88 7.67
N GLN A 240 37.01 -3.40 8.54
CA GLN A 240 36.62 -2.69 9.76
C GLN A 240 35.90 -1.39 9.45
N PHE A 241 36.37 -0.64 8.46
CA PHE A 241 35.74 0.60 8.00
C PHE A 241 34.35 0.32 7.41
N ILE A 242 34.23 -0.69 6.55
CA ILE A 242 32.96 -1.09 5.93
C ILE A 242 31.92 -1.50 7.00
N GLU A 243 32.33 -2.33 7.97
CA GLU A 243 31.47 -2.74 9.09
C GLU A 243 31.07 -1.53 9.97
N GLY A 244 31.99 -0.62 10.23
CA GLY A 244 31.73 0.63 10.96
C GLY A 244 30.71 1.53 10.25
N ARG A 245 30.89 1.75 8.94
CA ARG A 245 29.97 2.53 8.10
C ARG A 245 28.58 1.88 8.02
N ALA A 246 28.50 0.56 7.92
CA ALA A 246 27.23 -0.16 7.97
C ALA A 246 26.50 0.10 9.29
N LYS A 247 27.20 0.03 10.43
CA LYS A 247 26.60 0.32 11.73
C LYS A 247 26.15 1.77 11.87
N ILE A 248 26.92 2.75 11.40
CA ILE A 248 26.49 4.16 11.38
C ILE A 248 25.22 4.34 10.57
N ARG A 249 25.11 3.68 9.40
CA ARG A 249 23.90 3.72 8.58
C ARG A 249 22.71 3.15 9.35
N ASP A 250 22.88 2.01 10.02
CA ASP A 250 21.80 1.40 10.82
C ASP A 250 21.36 2.33 11.97
N LEU A 251 22.29 2.99 12.65
CA LEU A 251 21.97 3.97 13.69
C LEU A 251 21.19 5.17 13.14
N ASN A 252 21.61 5.70 11.99
CA ASN A 252 20.89 6.79 11.33
C ASN A 252 19.48 6.37 10.88
N ASP A 253 19.33 5.17 10.32
CA ASP A 253 18.03 4.63 9.96
C ASP A 253 17.12 4.55 11.19
N ILE A 254 17.63 4.12 12.34
CA ILE A 254 16.85 4.09 13.58
C ILE A 254 16.50 5.49 14.07
N ILE A 255 17.42 6.46 14.03
CA ILE A 255 17.12 7.85 14.40
C ILE A 255 16.02 8.45 13.52
N GLU A 256 16.05 8.18 12.21
CA GLU A 256 14.99 8.60 11.30
C GLU A 256 13.65 7.95 11.63
N MET A 257 13.66 6.67 12.03
CA MET A 257 12.45 5.99 12.54
C MET A 257 11.92 6.63 13.82
N MET A 258 12.82 7.02 14.73
CA MET A 258 12.45 7.69 15.97
C MET A 258 11.82 9.06 15.77
N LYS A 259 11.84 9.66 14.57
CA LYS A 259 11.00 10.85 14.28
C LYS A 259 9.51 10.53 14.31
N ALA A 260 9.13 9.26 14.11
CA ALA A 260 7.75 8.85 14.22
C ALA A 260 7.36 8.73 15.71
N HIS A 261 6.47 9.61 16.17
CA HIS A 261 6.01 9.65 17.56
C HIS A 261 5.56 8.27 18.12
N LYS A 262 4.91 7.44 17.31
CA LYS A 262 4.49 6.09 17.71
C LYS A 262 5.66 5.16 18.07
N ILE A 263 6.80 5.29 17.38
CA ILE A 263 8.00 4.49 17.65
C ILE A 263 8.67 4.95 18.94
N GLN A 264 8.68 6.26 19.19
CA GLN A 264 9.20 6.83 20.43
C GLN A 264 8.45 6.29 21.65
N LEU A 265 7.12 6.35 21.63
CA LEU A 265 6.28 5.82 22.71
C LEU A 265 6.53 4.33 22.93
N ALA A 266 6.60 3.55 21.84
CA ALA A 266 6.90 2.13 21.93
C ALA A 266 8.28 1.85 22.55
N LEU A 267 9.30 2.67 22.24
CA LEU A 267 10.65 2.49 22.78
C LEU A 267 10.74 2.85 24.26
N VAL A 268 10.10 3.94 24.70
CA VAL A 268 10.05 4.33 26.12
C VAL A 268 9.33 3.26 26.94
N ASP A 269 8.18 2.77 26.45
CA ASP A 269 7.44 1.69 27.11
C ASP A 269 8.22 0.36 27.08
N LEU A 270 9.01 0.11 26.03
CA LEU A 270 9.86 -1.07 25.92
C LEU A 270 11.06 -1.04 26.88
N ASP A 271 11.59 0.15 27.19
CA ASP A 271 12.66 0.31 28.18
C ASP A 271 12.17 -0.07 29.59
N HIS A 272 10.95 0.34 29.93
CA HIS A 272 10.27 0.04 31.19
C HIS A 272 9.50 -1.29 31.18
N TYR A 273 9.62 -2.08 30.11
CA TYR A 273 8.87 -3.33 29.96
C TYR A 273 9.29 -4.37 31.01
N ASP A 274 8.33 -4.81 31.80
CA ASP A 274 8.47 -5.77 32.89
C ASP A 274 7.72 -7.10 32.65
N GLY A 275 7.03 -7.20 31.51
CA GLY A 275 6.26 -8.38 31.12
C GLY A 275 7.11 -9.64 31.00
N ARG A 276 6.55 -10.79 31.38
CA ARG A 276 7.26 -12.08 31.46
C ARG A 276 6.60 -13.20 30.69
N THR A 277 5.56 -12.88 29.92
CA THR A 277 4.79 -13.87 29.17
C THR A 277 4.58 -13.46 27.72
N VAL A 278 4.21 -14.44 26.88
CA VAL A 278 3.78 -14.19 25.51
C VAL A 278 2.53 -13.32 25.45
N ASN A 279 1.62 -13.40 26.45
CA ASN A 279 0.47 -12.51 26.51
C ASN A 279 0.90 -11.05 26.73
N ASP A 280 1.86 -10.80 27.62
CA ASP A 280 2.37 -9.46 27.88
C ASP A 280 2.99 -8.85 26.60
N LEU A 281 3.77 -9.66 25.87
CA LEU A 281 4.33 -9.25 24.58
C LEU A 281 3.22 -8.94 23.57
N ARG A 282 2.21 -9.80 23.47
CA ARG A 282 1.05 -9.60 22.58
C ARG A 282 0.33 -8.29 22.91
N GLU A 283 0.06 -8.04 24.18
CA GLU A 283 -0.62 -6.82 24.63
C GLU A 283 0.20 -5.57 24.35
N PHE A 284 1.51 -5.63 24.59
CA PHE A 284 2.46 -4.57 24.23
C PHE A 284 2.41 -4.29 22.73
N MET A 285 2.59 -5.32 21.89
CA MET A 285 2.57 -5.17 20.43
C MET A 285 1.23 -4.64 19.92
N ARG A 286 0.10 -5.09 20.50
CA ARG A 286 -1.24 -4.61 20.16
C ARG A 286 -1.43 -3.14 20.51
N ARG A 287 -0.99 -2.72 21.70
CA ARG A 287 -1.11 -1.32 22.19
C ARG A 287 -0.37 -0.35 21.28
N HIS A 288 0.83 -0.73 20.81
CA HIS A 288 1.67 0.10 19.97
C HIS A 288 1.50 -0.15 18.45
N ASN A 289 0.60 -1.07 18.08
CA ASN A 289 0.37 -1.49 16.69
C ASN A 289 1.66 -1.94 15.98
N LEU A 290 2.44 -2.79 16.67
CA LEU A 290 3.71 -3.33 16.22
C LEU A 290 3.53 -4.72 15.59
N GLN A 291 4.47 -5.05 14.71
CA GLN A 291 4.64 -6.36 14.10
C GLN A 291 6.09 -6.81 14.23
N PHE A 292 6.33 -8.12 14.14
CA PHE A 292 7.68 -8.66 14.02
C PHE A 292 8.28 -8.20 12.70
N ALA A 293 9.45 -7.58 12.77
CA ALA A 293 10.24 -7.20 11.62
C ALA A 293 11.14 -8.35 11.17
N VAL A 294 11.81 -8.18 10.02
CA VAL A 294 12.80 -9.14 9.53
C VAL A 294 14.04 -9.09 10.43
N PRO A 295 14.50 -10.24 10.97
CA PRO A 295 15.72 -10.28 11.78
C PRO A 295 16.96 -10.11 10.90
N GLU A 296 17.87 -9.26 11.34
CA GLU A 296 19.09 -8.93 10.60
C GLU A 296 20.31 -9.59 11.26
N THR A 297 20.38 -9.59 12.60
CA THR A 297 21.50 -10.16 13.32
C THR A 297 21.38 -11.69 13.47
N PRO A 298 22.50 -12.42 13.61
CA PRO A 298 22.49 -13.86 13.85
C PRO A 298 21.69 -14.25 15.11
N GLU A 299 21.79 -13.45 16.17
CA GLU A 299 21.11 -13.69 17.44
C GLU A 299 19.58 -13.55 17.29
N GLU A 300 19.13 -12.55 16.53
CA GLU A 300 17.70 -12.39 16.21
C GLU A 300 17.19 -13.56 15.38
N LYS A 301 17.97 -14.02 14.39
CA LYS A 301 17.58 -15.16 13.55
C LYS A 301 17.45 -16.45 14.35
N GLN A 302 18.25 -16.63 15.39
CA GLN A 302 18.16 -17.77 16.31
C GLN A 302 16.95 -17.69 17.25
N LEU A 303 16.50 -16.47 17.58
CA LEU A 303 15.36 -16.25 18.47
C LEU A 303 14.01 -16.60 17.81
N PHE A 304 13.86 -16.37 16.51
CA PHE A 304 12.56 -16.46 15.82
C PHE A 304 11.93 -17.86 15.84
N PRO A 305 12.68 -18.96 15.63
CA PRO A 305 12.13 -20.30 15.72
C PRO A 305 11.56 -20.63 17.12
N ASP A 306 12.28 -20.25 18.18
CA ASP A 306 11.83 -20.47 19.56
C ASP A 306 10.60 -19.62 19.90
N LEU A 307 10.63 -18.34 19.51
CA LEU A 307 9.50 -17.43 19.68
C LEU A 307 8.25 -17.91 18.93
N TYR A 308 8.41 -18.44 17.71
CA TYR A 308 7.33 -19.05 16.95
C TYR A 308 6.71 -20.23 17.69
N ALA A 309 7.54 -21.13 18.24
CA ALA A 309 7.04 -22.26 19.02
C ALA A 309 6.25 -21.81 20.25
N ARG A 310 6.72 -20.80 20.98
CA ARG A 310 6.03 -20.24 22.15
C ARG A 310 4.70 -19.57 21.78
N LEU A 311 4.66 -18.78 20.71
CA LEU A 311 3.42 -18.19 20.18
C LEU A 311 2.40 -19.26 19.78
N LYS A 312 2.88 -20.34 19.13
CA LYS A 312 2.04 -21.46 18.73
C LYS A 312 1.44 -22.19 19.95
N ILE A 313 2.25 -22.48 20.96
CA ILE A 313 1.78 -23.07 22.23
C ILE A 313 0.73 -22.16 22.89
N HIS A 314 0.95 -20.84 22.90
CA HIS A 314 -0.01 -19.89 23.45
C HIS A 314 -1.35 -19.96 22.70
N LEU A 315 -1.28 -19.99 21.36
CA LEU A 315 -2.45 -20.07 20.50
C LEU A 315 -3.24 -21.37 20.70
N GLU A 316 -2.55 -22.50 20.72
CA GLU A 316 -3.16 -23.81 20.92
C GLU A 316 -3.86 -23.91 22.28
N LYS A 317 -3.20 -23.43 23.36
CA LYS A 317 -3.80 -23.36 24.69
C LYS A 317 -4.99 -22.40 24.74
N ALA A 318 -4.90 -21.25 24.06
CA ALA A 318 -5.98 -20.28 24.03
C ALA A 318 -7.20 -20.77 23.24
N LYS A 319 -6.99 -21.56 22.17
CA LYS A 319 -8.08 -22.22 21.43
C LYS A 319 -8.64 -23.42 22.20
N GLY A 320 -7.79 -24.28 22.74
CA GLY A 320 -8.21 -25.46 23.51
C GLY A 320 -8.92 -25.12 24.82
N GLY A 321 -8.63 -23.97 25.43
CA GLY A 321 -9.36 -23.43 26.58
C GLY A 321 -10.74 -22.86 26.25
N ALA A 322 -11.01 -22.53 24.97
CA ALA A 322 -12.33 -22.08 24.51
C ALA A 322 -13.32 -23.24 24.30
N ASP A 323 -12.82 -24.47 24.14
CA ASP A 323 -13.60 -25.70 23.95
C ASP A 323 -13.81 -26.51 25.26
N GLY A 324 -13.42 -25.97 26.42
CA GLY A 324 -13.67 -26.59 27.74
C GLY A 324 -15.12 -26.35 28.21
N PRO A 325 -15.77 -27.31 28.89
CA PRO A 325 -17.21 -27.24 29.16
C PRO A 325 -17.53 -26.04 30.04
N ILE A 326 -18.57 -25.30 29.63
CA ILE A 326 -19.27 -24.32 30.47
C ILE A 326 -19.59 -25.03 31.78
N ARG A 327 -18.92 -24.63 32.87
CA ARG A 327 -19.28 -25.06 34.21
C ARG A 327 -20.44 -24.19 34.65
N ASP A 328 -21.58 -24.84 34.83
CA ASP A 328 -22.81 -24.31 35.45
C ASP A 328 -22.55 -23.76 36.87
#